data_AF-A0A260VXL3-F1
#
_entry.id   AF-A0A260VXL3-F1
#
_cell.length_a   1.000
_cell.length_b   1.000
_cell.length_c   1.000
_cell.angle_alpha   90.00
_cell.angle_beta   90.00
_cell.angle_gamma   90.00
#
_symmetry.space_group_name_H-M   'P 1'
#
loop_
_entity.id
_entity.type
_entity.pdbx_description
1 polymer ?
#
loop_
_entity_poly.entity_id
_entity_poly.type
_entity_poly.pdbx_seq_one_letter_code
_entity_poly.pdbx_strand_id
1 'polypeptide(L)'
;MITVEVATLDQHNDPGHVFARAEFQSRTAASSFAVSQAAMLSAGREVDRIAAAVNVRSSDGAHTELPFTGTPNELAVVLSSEPGYAAGVRKAQVPAPPAVAEVIARFADSAPSRIDAPPTAPDVSEVRVQSTRPGPIPDSRTVVGVYSTADAKRIASAIAERVGGSVTADPESQKLTVSHAAPITVHEREAVERRHRIASLRANIATLDTVRDRDHVAALSGELGDLQKRTQSFEPRADIAPIDDPAAQGQSNVSVAGQPSTPSMATPSLRAVLNRRPSHPREATPPVQSPQPRVAHDLGR
;
A
#
# COMPACT_ATOMS: atom_id res chain seq x y z
N MET A 1 19.13 8.36 -3.24
CA MET A 1 18.76 7.00 -3.72
C MET A 1 17.63 6.48 -2.85
N ILE A 2 16.64 5.78 -3.42
CA ILE A 2 15.46 5.28 -2.71
C ILE A 2 15.46 3.75 -2.80
N THR A 3 15.49 3.06 -1.67
CA THR A 3 15.37 1.59 -1.61
C THR A 3 13.97 1.23 -1.15
N VAL A 4 13.30 0.35 -1.90
CA VAL A 4 12.00 -0.21 -1.55
C VAL A 4 12.16 -1.68 -1.19
N GLU A 5 11.56 -2.10 -0.08
CA GLU A 5 11.43 -3.50 0.32
C GLU A 5 9.95 -3.84 0.50
N VAL A 6 9.53 -5.01 0.01
CA VAL A 6 8.19 -5.59 0.20
C VAL A 6 8.37 -7.01 0.74
N ALA A 7 7.71 -7.33 1.83
CA ALA A 7 7.86 -8.58 2.56
C ALA A 7 6.51 -9.18 2.97
N THR A 8 6.55 -10.49 3.19
CA THR A 8 5.49 -11.22 3.92
C THR A 8 5.50 -10.82 5.40
N LEU A 9 4.40 -11.11 6.10
CA LEU A 9 4.36 -11.09 7.56
C LEU A 9 4.61 -12.49 8.11
N ASP A 10 5.29 -12.60 9.24
CA ASP A 10 5.37 -13.83 10.00
C ASP A 10 4.15 -13.98 10.95
N GLN A 11 4.11 -15.09 11.69
CA GLN A 11 3.04 -15.43 12.63
C GLN A 11 2.81 -14.39 13.74
N HIS A 12 3.75 -13.46 13.96
CA HIS A 12 3.66 -12.40 14.97
C HIS A 12 3.29 -11.04 14.35
N ASN A 13 2.89 -10.99 13.07
CA ASN A 13 2.74 -9.76 12.28
C ASN A 13 4.03 -8.94 12.14
N ASP A 14 5.20 -9.57 12.37
CA ASP A 14 6.49 -8.94 12.09
C ASP A 14 6.87 -9.19 10.64
N PRO A 15 7.73 -8.35 10.04
CA PRO A 15 8.22 -8.62 8.70
C PRO A 15 9.00 -9.93 8.58
N GLY A 16 8.49 -10.82 7.75
CA GLY A 16 9.09 -12.09 7.40
C GLY A 16 9.99 -12.00 6.18
N HIS A 17 9.81 -12.93 5.24
CA HIS A 17 10.64 -13.04 4.05
C HIS A 17 10.41 -11.85 3.11
N VAL A 18 11.50 -11.17 2.71
CA VAL A 18 11.49 -10.10 1.70
C VAL A 18 11.20 -10.71 0.34
N PHE A 19 10.03 -10.42 -0.20
CA PHE A 19 9.59 -10.88 -1.51
C PHE A 19 10.25 -10.09 -2.63
N ALA A 20 10.35 -8.78 -2.48
CA ALA A 20 10.92 -7.90 -3.49
C ALA A 20 11.73 -6.77 -2.87
N ARG A 21 12.87 -6.45 -3.48
CA ARG A 21 13.71 -5.32 -3.13
C ARG A 21 14.30 -4.68 -4.39
N ALA A 22 14.25 -3.36 -4.47
CA ALA A 22 14.86 -2.62 -5.58
C ALA A 22 15.26 -1.19 -5.18
N GLU A 23 16.13 -0.58 -5.97
CA GLU A 23 16.62 0.77 -5.79
C GLU A 23 16.20 1.68 -6.94
N PHE A 24 15.86 2.92 -6.61
CA PHE A 24 15.28 3.89 -7.53
C PHE A 24 15.89 5.26 -7.35
N GLN A 25 15.95 6.00 -8.46
CA GLN A 25 16.34 7.42 -8.48
C GLN A 25 15.13 8.35 -8.30
N SER A 26 13.90 7.85 -8.49
CA SER A 26 12.68 8.67 -8.37
C SER A 26 11.63 8.02 -7.47
N ARG A 27 10.91 8.86 -6.72
CA ARG A 27 9.76 8.44 -5.89
C ARG A 27 8.62 7.86 -6.72
N THR A 28 8.42 8.36 -7.94
CA THR A 28 7.45 7.80 -8.91
C THR A 28 7.75 6.35 -9.26
N ALA A 29 9.01 6.00 -9.59
CA ALA A 29 9.36 4.62 -9.90
C ALA A 29 9.26 3.73 -8.64
N ALA A 30 9.74 4.23 -7.50
CA ALA A 30 9.68 3.53 -6.23
C ALA A 30 8.24 3.17 -5.81
N SER A 31 7.29 4.10 -5.89
CA SER A 31 5.88 3.83 -5.55
C SER A 31 5.19 2.90 -6.53
N SER A 32 5.44 3.06 -7.83
CA SER A 32 4.92 2.14 -8.85
C SER A 32 5.40 0.71 -8.57
N PHE A 33 6.67 0.54 -8.24
CA PHE A 33 7.23 -0.75 -7.86
C PHE A 33 6.61 -1.28 -6.56
N ALA A 34 6.60 -0.48 -5.49
CA ALA A 34 6.08 -0.88 -4.18
C ALA A 34 4.65 -1.44 -4.28
N VAL A 35 3.75 -0.70 -4.92
CA VAL A 35 2.33 -1.08 -5.06
C VAL A 35 2.18 -2.31 -5.97
N SER A 36 2.92 -2.38 -7.08
CA SER A 36 2.84 -3.53 -7.99
C SER A 36 3.32 -4.81 -7.32
N GLN A 37 4.47 -4.76 -6.63
CA GLN A 37 5.04 -5.93 -5.93
C GLN A 37 4.18 -6.35 -4.73
N ALA A 38 3.64 -5.41 -3.96
CA ALA A 38 2.71 -5.70 -2.88
C ALA A 38 1.45 -6.41 -3.40
N ALA A 39 0.87 -5.91 -4.50
CA ALA A 39 -0.33 -6.51 -5.08
C ALA A 39 -0.05 -7.90 -5.68
N MET A 40 1.10 -8.09 -6.33
CA MET A 40 1.55 -9.40 -6.83
C MET A 40 1.78 -10.40 -5.70
N LEU A 41 2.43 -9.98 -4.62
CA LEU A 41 2.66 -10.84 -3.45
C LEU A 41 1.33 -11.29 -2.84
N SER A 42 0.41 -10.35 -2.62
CA SER A 42 -0.91 -10.63 -2.06
C SER A 42 -1.70 -11.59 -2.92
N ALA A 43 -1.75 -11.36 -4.24
CA ALA A 43 -2.45 -12.24 -5.17
C ALA A 43 -1.79 -13.62 -5.32
N GLY A 44 -0.45 -13.70 -5.31
CA GLY A 44 0.28 -14.94 -5.59
C GLY A 44 0.45 -15.86 -4.37
N ARG A 45 0.33 -15.33 -3.15
CA ARG A 45 0.41 -16.12 -1.91
C ARG A 45 -0.87 -16.13 -1.10
N GLU A 46 -1.94 -15.52 -1.64
CA GLU A 46 -3.23 -15.38 -0.95
C GLU A 46 -3.08 -14.77 0.46
N VAL A 47 -2.14 -13.84 0.59
CA VAL A 47 -1.91 -13.09 1.84
C VAL A 47 -2.58 -11.73 1.75
N ASP A 48 -3.42 -11.41 2.72
CA ASP A 48 -4.15 -10.13 2.73
C ASP A 48 -3.29 -8.96 3.22
N ARG A 49 -2.24 -9.25 4.00
CA ARG A 49 -1.38 -8.24 4.61
C ARG A 49 0.08 -8.46 4.24
N ILE A 50 0.76 -7.35 4.00
CA ILE A 50 2.18 -7.27 3.65
C ILE A 50 2.87 -6.26 4.56
N ALA A 51 4.20 -6.36 4.62
CA ALA A 51 5.03 -5.27 5.11
C ALA A 51 5.75 -4.60 3.94
N ALA A 52 5.88 -3.28 3.99
CA ALA A 52 6.65 -2.50 3.02
C ALA A 52 7.51 -1.45 3.74
N ALA A 53 8.67 -1.15 3.17
CA ALA A 53 9.51 -0.06 3.62
C ALA A 53 10.04 0.75 2.44
N VAL A 54 10.03 2.07 2.57
CA VAL A 54 10.71 2.99 1.67
C VAL A 54 11.80 3.72 2.44
N ASN A 55 13.05 3.40 2.11
CA ASN A 55 14.24 3.98 2.69
C ASN A 55 14.87 4.96 1.72
N VAL A 56 15.25 6.14 2.19
CA VAL A 56 15.90 7.17 1.39
C VAL A 56 17.29 7.46 1.93
N ARG A 57 18.27 7.39 1.03
CA ARG A 57 19.65 7.81 1.27
C ARG A 57 19.86 9.17 0.61
N SER A 58 20.12 10.18 1.44
CA SER A 58 20.51 11.54 1.06
C SER A 58 21.92 11.87 1.56
N SER A 59 22.41 13.08 1.26
CA SER A 59 23.66 13.62 1.81
C SER A 59 23.69 13.58 3.34
N ASP A 60 22.53 13.74 3.97
CA ASP A 60 22.37 13.89 5.42
C ASP A 60 22.20 12.53 6.12
N GLY A 61 22.29 11.42 5.38
CA GLY A 61 22.22 10.06 5.88
C GLY A 61 21.08 9.23 5.28
N ALA A 62 20.96 7.99 5.77
CA ALA A 62 19.87 7.09 5.40
C ALA A 62 18.76 7.16 6.46
N HIS A 63 17.52 7.36 6.02
CA HIS A 63 16.33 7.34 6.86
C HIS A 63 15.19 6.57 6.19
N THR A 64 14.22 6.13 6.99
CA THR A 64 13.01 5.50 6.48
C THR A 64 11.94 6.57 6.32
N GLU A 65 11.46 6.77 5.09
CA GLU A 65 10.33 7.65 4.81
C GLU A 65 8.99 6.96 5.08
N LEU A 66 8.89 5.66 4.84
CA LEU A 66 7.65 4.90 5.01
C LEU A 66 7.92 3.49 5.53
N PRO A 67 7.77 3.20 6.83
CA PRO A 67 7.39 1.87 7.29
C PRO A 67 5.91 1.63 6.92
N PHE A 68 5.50 0.40 6.65
CA PHE A 68 4.09 0.07 6.40
C PHE A 68 3.79 -1.40 6.68
N THR A 69 2.64 -1.66 7.30
CA THR A 69 2.04 -3.00 7.41
C THR A 69 0.53 -2.89 7.16
N GLY A 70 0.00 -3.65 6.21
CA GLY A 70 -1.40 -3.57 5.81
C GLY A 70 -1.66 -4.21 4.46
N THR A 71 -2.80 -3.93 3.85
CA THR A 71 -3.14 -4.42 2.51
C THR A 71 -2.38 -3.64 1.41
N PRO A 72 -2.23 -4.20 0.20
CA PRO A 72 -1.67 -3.47 -0.94
C PRO A 72 -2.48 -2.22 -1.32
N ASN A 73 -3.81 -2.27 -1.15
CA ASN A 73 -4.68 -1.13 -1.44
C ASN A 73 -4.48 0.00 -0.43
N GLU A 74 -4.33 -0.31 0.86
CA GLU A 74 -3.95 0.66 1.89
C GLU A 74 -2.55 1.25 1.64
N LEU A 75 -1.57 0.43 1.21
CA LEU A 75 -0.25 0.92 0.81
C LEU A 75 -0.36 1.96 -0.32
N ALA A 76 -1.20 1.68 -1.33
CA ALA A 76 -1.45 2.61 -2.42
C ALA A 76 -2.02 3.94 -1.87
N VAL A 77 -3.01 3.90 -0.97
CA VAL A 77 -3.58 5.10 -0.34
C VAL A 77 -2.52 5.91 0.42
N VAL A 78 -1.69 5.24 1.22
CA VAL A 78 -0.63 5.89 2.02
C VAL A 78 0.39 6.55 1.10
N LEU A 79 0.96 5.81 0.15
CA LEU A 79 1.92 6.36 -0.82
C LEU A 79 1.32 7.50 -1.64
N SER A 80 0.03 7.43 -1.98
CA SER A 80 -0.64 8.51 -2.73
C SER A 80 -0.73 9.82 -1.95
N SER A 81 -0.74 9.75 -0.63
CA SER A 81 -0.89 10.92 0.24
C SER A 81 0.38 11.78 0.27
N GLU A 82 1.49 11.20 -0.19
CA GLU A 82 2.77 11.86 -0.36
C GLU A 82 2.95 12.36 -1.82
N PRO A 83 3.09 13.69 -2.05
CA PRO A 83 3.09 14.28 -3.39
C PRO A 83 4.11 13.66 -4.37
N GLY A 84 5.28 13.23 -3.86
CA GLY A 84 6.33 12.61 -4.69
C GLY A 84 6.02 11.19 -5.17
N TYR A 85 5.08 10.48 -4.53
CA TYR A 85 4.76 9.08 -4.79
C TYR A 85 3.42 8.91 -5.54
N ALA A 86 2.50 9.87 -5.44
CA ALA A 86 1.15 9.78 -6.03
C ALA A 86 1.13 9.45 -7.53
N ALA A 87 2.07 10.01 -8.31
CA ALA A 87 2.15 9.73 -9.74
C ALA A 87 2.54 8.28 -10.04
N GLY A 88 3.36 7.66 -9.19
CA GLY A 88 3.77 6.27 -9.34
C GLY A 88 2.69 5.29 -8.94
N VAL A 89 1.92 5.59 -7.88
CA VAL A 89 0.76 4.78 -7.48
C VAL A 89 -0.23 4.61 -8.64
N ARG A 90 -0.56 5.70 -9.34
CA ARG A 90 -1.45 5.67 -10.51
C ARG A 90 -0.92 4.84 -11.69
N LYS A 91 0.40 4.62 -11.75
CA LYS A 91 1.07 3.84 -12.80
C LYS A 91 1.34 2.40 -12.38
N ALA A 92 1.05 2.05 -11.12
CA ALA A 92 1.27 0.70 -10.63
C ALA A 92 0.44 -0.31 -11.42
N GLN A 93 1.03 -1.47 -11.66
CA GLN A 93 0.37 -2.59 -12.30
C GLN A 93 -0.12 -3.54 -11.22
N VAL A 94 -1.43 -3.66 -11.09
CA VAL A 94 -2.05 -4.56 -10.12
C VAL A 94 -2.79 -5.69 -10.83
N PRO A 95 -2.70 -6.94 -10.32
CA PRO A 95 -3.42 -8.06 -10.89
C PRO A 95 -4.94 -7.88 -10.77
N ALA A 96 -5.67 -8.55 -11.66
CA ALA A 96 -7.12 -8.64 -11.54
C ALA A 96 -7.51 -9.32 -10.22
N PRO A 97 -8.66 -8.97 -9.61
CA PRO A 97 -9.20 -9.70 -8.46
C PRO A 97 -9.31 -11.21 -8.78
N PRO A 98 -9.07 -12.13 -7.82
CA PRO A 98 -9.04 -13.57 -8.07
C PRO A 98 -10.27 -14.11 -8.81
N ALA A 99 -11.48 -13.70 -8.39
CA ALA A 99 -12.73 -14.11 -9.03
C ALA A 99 -12.80 -13.67 -10.52
N VAL A 100 -12.24 -12.52 -10.86
CA VAL A 100 -12.19 -12.00 -12.23
C VAL A 100 -11.15 -12.73 -13.04
N ALA A 101 -9.97 -12.97 -12.46
CA ALA A 101 -8.91 -13.75 -13.08
C ALA A 101 -9.39 -15.17 -13.43
N GLU A 102 -10.17 -15.79 -12.54
CA GLU A 102 -10.79 -17.09 -12.78
C GLU A 102 -11.79 -17.07 -13.94
N VAL A 103 -12.67 -16.05 -14.00
CA VAL A 103 -13.58 -15.89 -15.14
C VAL A 103 -12.81 -15.77 -16.45
N ILE A 104 -11.75 -14.94 -16.48
CA ILE A 104 -10.91 -14.76 -17.66
C ILE A 104 -10.24 -16.07 -18.07
N ALA A 105 -9.71 -16.84 -17.12
CA ALA A 105 -9.08 -18.13 -17.39
C ALA A 105 -10.07 -19.13 -18.01
N ARG A 106 -11.29 -19.25 -17.45
CA ARG A 106 -12.33 -20.12 -18.01
C ARG A 106 -12.72 -19.76 -19.44
N PHE A 107 -12.72 -18.47 -19.78
CA PHE A 107 -12.93 -18.04 -21.15
C PHE A 107 -11.73 -18.32 -22.05
N ALA A 108 -10.50 -18.23 -21.54
CA ALA A 108 -9.32 -18.61 -22.32
C ALA A 108 -9.37 -20.09 -22.76
N ASP A 109 -9.94 -20.97 -21.93
CA ASP A 109 -10.05 -22.40 -22.20
C ASP A 109 -11.23 -22.77 -23.12
N SER A 110 -12.26 -21.92 -23.19
CA SER A 110 -13.52 -22.21 -23.92
C SER A 110 -13.80 -21.29 -25.11
N ALA A 111 -13.02 -20.22 -25.28
CA ALA A 111 -13.19 -19.26 -26.36
C ALA A 111 -12.72 -19.84 -27.72
N PRO A 112 -13.24 -19.29 -28.84
CA PRO A 112 -12.61 -19.44 -30.14
C PRO A 112 -11.11 -19.13 -30.05
N SER A 113 -10.30 -19.82 -30.86
CA SER A 113 -8.85 -19.62 -30.90
C SER A 113 -8.51 -18.14 -31.03
N ARG A 114 -7.63 -17.66 -30.14
CA ARG A 114 -7.10 -16.30 -30.21
C ARG A 114 -6.46 -16.07 -31.57
N ILE A 115 -6.69 -14.89 -32.13
CA ILE A 115 -6.08 -14.49 -33.39
C ILE A 115 -4.74 -13.83 -33.07
N ASP A 116 -3.67 -14.33 -33.67
CA ASP A 116 -2.35 -13.70 -33.60
C ASP A 116 -2.28 -12.58 -34.66
N ALA A 117 -3.00 -11.49 -34.39
CA ALA A 117 -3.05 -10.30 -35.22
C ALA A 117 -2.96 -9.06 -34.33
N PRO A 118 -2.40 -7.95 -34.85
CA PRO A 118 -2.44 -6.69 -34.12
C PRO A 118 -3.90 -6.27 -33.92
N PRO A 119 -4.25 -5.65 -32.78
CA PRO A 119 -5.58 -5.09 -32.50
C PRO A 119 -6.05 -3.98 -33.46
N THR A 120 -5.28 -3.69 -34.51
CA THR A 120 -5.58 -2.69 -35.55
C THR A 120 -5.91 -3.33 -36.90
N ALA A 121 -5.88 -4.66 -36.99
CA ALA A 121 -6.22 -5.37 -38.22
C ALA A 121 -7.73 -5.28 -38.50
N PRO A 122 -8.16 -5.31 -39.77
CA PRO A 122 -9.58 -5.32 -40.09
C PRO A 122 -10.28 -6.53 -39.45
N ASP A 123 -11.55 -6.35 -39.08
CA ASP A 123 -12.46 -7.39 -38.57
C ASP A 123 -12.04 -8.12 -37.28
N VAL A 124 -11.04 -7.61 -36.57
CA VAL A 124 -10.67 -8.08 -35.24
C VAL A 124 -10.92 -7.03 -34.18
N SER A 125 -11.04 -7.48 -32.93
CA SER A 125 -11.12 -6.58 -31.78
C SER A 125 -10.46 -7.21 -30.56
N GLU A 126 -9.77 -6.38 -29.79
CA GLU A 126 -9.13 -6.78 -28.54
C GLU A 126 -10.12 -6.68 -27.39
N VAL A 127 -10.26 -7.75 -26.63
CA VAL A 127 -11.09 -7.79 -25.42
C VAL A 127 -10.22 -7.55 -24.19
N ARG A 128 -10.58 -6.55 -23.39
CA ARG A 128 -9.93 -6.19 -22.13
C ARG A 128 -10.92 -6.23 -20.99
N VAL A 129 -10.45 -6.57 -19.80
CA VAL A 129 -11.18 -6.43 -18.55
C VAL A 129 -10.48 -5.39 -17.68
N GLN A 130 -11.23 -4.41 -17.20
CA GLN A 130 -10.77 -3.38 -16.27
C GLN A 130 -11.58 -3.49 -14.97
N SER A 131 -10.88 -3.76 -13.87
CA SER A 131 -11.50 -3.71 -12.54
C SER A 131 -11.20 -2.35 -11.92
N THR A 132 -12.24 -1.54 -11.77
CA THR A 132 -12.14 -0.17 -11.26
C THR A 132 -12.20 -0.15 -9.74
N ARG A 133 -11.43 0.75 -9.13
CA ARG A 133 -11.40 0.93 -7.67
C ARG A 133 -11.54 2.40 -7.30
N PRO A 134 -12.04 2.73 -6.10
CA PRO A 134 -12.04 4.11 -5.63
C PRO A 134 -10.62 4.67 -5.61
N GLY A 135 -10.47 5.87 -6.18
CA GLY A 135 -9.18 6.54 -6.20
C GLY A 135 -8.67 6.76 -4.77
N PRO A 136 -7.38 6.57 -4.50
CA PRO A 136 -6.28 6.39 -5.46
C PRO A 136 -5.85 4.95 -5.72
N ILE A 137 -6.63 3.97 -5.29
CA ILE A 137 -6.25 2.57 -5.50
C ILE A 137 -6.17 2.34 -7.02
N PRO A 138 -5.07 1.79 -7.56
CA PRO A 138 -4.93 1.60 -9.00
C PRO A 138 -5.93 0.56 -9.52
N ASP A 139 -6.47 0.81 -10.70
CA ASP A 139 -7.27 -0.17 -11.43
C ASP A 139 -6.39 -1.35 -11.89
N SER A 140 -6.98 -2.53 -11.97
CA SER A 140 -6.38 -3.66 -12.70
C SER A 140 -6.85 -3.67 -14.14
N ARG A 141 -5.94 -4.02 -15.06
CA ARG A 141 -6.24 -4.18 -16.49
C ARG A 141 -5.67 -5.48 -16.98
N THR A 142 -6.50 -6.30 -17.61
CA THR A 142 -6.12 -7.61 -18.14
C THR A 142 -6.59 -7.74 -19.58
N VAL A 143 -5.68 -8.10 -20.48
CA VAL A 143 -6.02 -8.42 -21.87
C VAL A 143 -6.46 -9.87 -21.95
N VAL A 144 -7.66 -10.12 -22.46
CA VAL A 144 -8.22 -11.46 -22.63
C VAL A 144 -7.75 -12.09 -23.93
N GLY A 145 -7.57 -11.27 -24.98
CA GLY A 145 -7.08 -11.69 -26.29
C GLY A 145 -7.66 -10.85 -27.42
N VAL A 146 -7.23 -11.17 -28.64
CA VAL A 146 -7.76 -10.60 -29.90
C VAL A 146 -8.60 -11.67 -30.59
N TYR A 147 -9.79 -11.29 -31.03
CA TYR A 147 -10.78 -12.18 -31.64
C TYR A 147 -11.45 -11.49 -32.83
N SER A 148 -12.19 -12.25 -33.64
CA SER A 148 -13.08 -11.64 -34.66
C SER A 148 -14.02 -10.64 -33.98
N THR A 149 -14.42 -9.56 -34.65
CA THR A 149 -15.32 -8.56 -34.03
C THR A 149 -16.62 -9.18 -33.50
N ALA A 150 -17.13 -10.21 -34.18
CA ALA A 150 -18.34 -10.94 -33.73
C ALA A 150 -18.08 -11.73 -32.44
N ASP A 151 -16.98 -12.49 -32.37
CA ASP A 151 -16.63 -13.27 -31.18
C ASP A 151 -16.20 -12.37 -30.02
N ALA A 152 -15.45 -11.30 -30.29
CA ALA A 152 -15.05 -10.32 -29.30
C ALA A 152 -16.27 -9.72 -28.57
N LYS A 153 -17.33 -9.36 -29.32
CA LYS A 153 -18.59 -8.88 -28.73
C LYS A 153 -19.27 -9.94 -27.85
N ARG A 154 -19.31 -11.19 -28.31
CA ARG A 154 -19.89 -12.31 -27.55
C ARG A 154 -19.12 -12.56 -26.26
N ILE A 155 -17.79 -12.64 -26.34
CA ILE A 155 -16.89 -12.86 -25.21
C ILE A 155 -16.99 -11.72 -24.21
N ALA A 156 -16.87 -10.47 -24.67
CA ALA A 156 -16.96 -9.29 -23.80
C ALA A 156 -18.30 -9.25 -23.05
N SER A 157 -19.41 -9.52 -23.73
CA SER A 157 -20.75 -9.56 -23.11
C SER A 157 -20.86 -10.68 -22.08
N ALA A 158 -20.37 -11.87 -22.40
CA ALA A 158 -20.43 -13.03 -21.52
C ALA A 158 -19.52 -12.88 -20.28
N ILE A 159 -18.39 -12.18 -20.40
CA ILE A 159 -17.55 -11.78 -19.27
C ILE A 159 -18.28 -10.73 -18.43
N ALA A 160 -18.83 -9.68 -19.06
CA ALA A 160 -19.55 -8.60 -18.38
C ALA A 160 -20.69 -9.14 -17.50
N GLU A 161 -21.48 -10.09 -18.02
CA GLU A 161 -22.56 -10.74 -17.28
C GLU A 161 -22.05 -11.48 -16.02
N ARG A 162 -20.93 -12.19 -16.13
CA ARG A 162 -20.35 -12.97 -15.01
C ARG A 162 -19.69 -12.11 -13.94
N VAL A 163 -19.05 -11.01 -14.34
CA VAL A 163 -18.35 -10.11 -13.41
C VAL A 163 -19.24 -8.98 -12.89
N GLY A 164 -20.49 -8.89 -13.34
CA GLY A 164 -21.40 -7.79 -13.00
C GLY A 164 -20.92 -6.45 -13.54
N GLY A 165 -20.40 -6.43 -14.77
CA GLY A 165 -19.81 -5.27 -15.43
C GLY A 165 -20.59 -4.77 -16.64
N SER A 166 -20.00 -3.80 -17.33
CA SER A 166 -20.52 -3.21 -18.57
C SER A 166 -19.46 -3.22 -19.67
N VAL A 167 -19.88 -3.36 -20.93
CA VAL A 167 -18.97 -3.32 -22.09
C VAL A 167 -18.98 -1.93 -22.72
N THR A 168 -17.80 -1.36 -22.89
CA THR A 168 -17.58 -0.13 -23.68
C THR A 168 -16.77 -0.47 -24.92
N ALA A 169 -17.26 -0.05 -26.08
CA ALA A 169 -16.54 -0.19 -27.35
C ALA A 169 -15.80 1.10 -27.69
N ASP A 170 -14.53 0.98 -28.03
CA ASP A 170 -13.73 2.02 -28.68
C ASP A 170 -13.54 1.60 -30.14
N PRO A 171 -14.35 2.14 -31.07
CA PRO A 171 -14.30 1.76 -32.48
C PRO A 171 -13.03 2.24 -33.19
N GLU A 172 -12.39 3.32 -32.72
CA GLU A 172 -11.15 3.84 -33.33
C GLU A 172 -9.96 2.94 -33.00
N SER A 173 -9.94 2.37 -31.79
CA SER A 173 -8.89 1.45 -31.36
C SER A 173 -9.24 -0.03 -31.54
N GLN A 174 -10.42 -0.38 -32.08
CA GLN A 174 -10.97 -1.74 -32.13
C GLN A 174 -10.88 -2.48 -30.78
N LYS A 175 -11.19 -1.79 -29.67
CA LYS A 175 -11.12 -2.34 -28.31
C LYS A 175 -12.50 -2.49 -27.71
N LEU A 176 -12.74 -3.62 -27.06
CA LEU A 176 -13.88 -3.84 -26.18
C LEU A 176 -13.37 -3.94 -24.76
N THR A 177 -13.76 -2.99 -23.92
CA THR A 177 -13.39 -2.95 -22.51
C THR A 177 -14.58 -3.34 -21.65
N VAL A 178 -14.45 -4.43 -20.89
CA VAL A 178 -15.37 -4.82 -19.84
C VAL A 178 -14.96 -4.13 -18.55
N SER A 179 -15.76 -3.19 -18.06
CA SER A 179 -15.51 -2.47 -16.82
C SER A 179 -16.43 -2.97 -15.71
N HIS A 180 -15.87 -3.22 -14.53
CA HIS A 180 -16.65 -3.56 -13.33
C HIS A 180 -15.98 -2.99 -12.10
N ALA A 181 -16.76 -2.75 -11.03
CA ALA A 181 -16.19 -2.35 -9.75
C ALA A 181 -15.51 -3.56 -9.09
N ALA A 182 -14.25 -3.43 -8.71
CA ALA A 182 -13.58 -4.43 -7.90
C ALA A 182 -14.09 -4.36 -6.45
N PRO A 183 -14.21 -5.49 -5.75
CA PRO A 183 -14.48 -5.49 -4.33
C PRO A 183 -13.34 -4.78 -3.59
N ILE A 184 -13.71 -3.94 -2.63
CA ILE A 184 -12.79 -3.34 -1.66
C ILE A 184 -13.35 -3.59 -0.25
N THR A 185 -12.45 -3.74 0.73
CA THR A 185 -12.85 -3.95 2.12
C THR A 185 -13.36 -2.64 2.74
N VAL A 186 -14.06 -2.76 3.88
CA VAL A 186 -14.50 -1.59 4.65
C VAL A 186 -13.32 -0.72 5.06
N HIS A 187 -12.22 -1.34 5.49
CA HIS A 187 -11.01 -0.62 5.90
C HIS A 187 -10.31 0.10 4.74
N GLU A 188 -10.27 -0.50 3.57
CA GLU A 188 -9.74 0.16 2.37
C GLU A 188 -10.58 1.39 1.99
N ARG A 189 -11.91 1.29 2.12
CA ARG A 189 -12.82 2.43 1.91
C ARG A 189 -12.57 3.54 2.94
N GLU A 190 -12.45 3.19 4.22
CA GLU A 190 -12.12 4.15 5.28
C GLU A 190 -10.76 4.83 5.04
N ALA A 191 -9.77 4.10 4.51
CA ALA A 191 -8.47 4.66 4.16
C ALA A 191 -8.59 5.68 3.02
N VAL A 192 -9.36 5.35 1.97
CA VAL A 192 -9.66 6.27 0.86
C VAL A 192 -10.38 7.53 1.35
N GLU A 193 -11.42 7.37 2.18
CA GLU A 193 -12.18 8.49 2.76
C GLU A 193 -11.28 9.39 3.63
N ARG A 194 -10.45 8.79 4.48
CA ARG A 194 -9.47 9.50 5.31
C ARG A 194 -8.52 10.33 4.45
N ARG A 195 -8.04 9.78 3.34
CA ARG A 195 -7.18 10.51 2.40
C ARG A 195 -7.90 11.69 1.77
N HIS A 196 -9.15 11.52 1.33
CA HIS A 196 -9.94 12.62 0.79
C HIS A 196 -10.16 13.72 1.84
N ARG A 197 -10.46 13.34 3.08
CA ARG A 197 -10.60 14.28 4.20
C ARG A 197 -9.31 15.08 4.45
N ILE A 198 -8.16 14.41 4.48
CA ILE A 198 -6.83 15.05 4.61
C ILE A 198 -6.60 16.06 3.47
N ALA A 199 -6.90 15.68 2.23
CA ALA A 199 -6.75 16.56 1.07
C ALA A 199 -7.66 17.80 1.17
N SER A 200 -8.92 17.61 1.57
CA SER A 200 -9.86 18.72 1.78
C SER A 200 -9.42 19.64 2.92
N LEU A 201 -8.95 19.10 4.05
CA LEU A 201 -8.44 19.92 5.16
C LEU A 201 -7.23 20.76 4.75
N ARG A 202 -6.28 20.16 4.01
CA ARG A 202 -5.13 20.89 3.47
C ARG A 202 -5.56 22.03 2.54
N ALA A 203 -6.53 21.77 1.65
CA ALA A 203 -7.06 22.79 0.75
C ALA A 203 -7.74 23.92 1.54
N ASN A 204 -8.57 23.60 2.53
CA ASN A 204 -9.24 24.59 3.37
C ASN A 204 -8.24 25.46 4.13
N ILE A 205 -7.24 24.84 4.80
CA ILE A 205 -6.19 25.57 5.53
C ILE A 205 -5.45 26.54 4.60
N ALA A 206 -5.15 26.13 3.37
CA ALA A 206 -4.44 26.96 2.40
C ALA A 206 -5.23 28.19 1.92
N THR A 207 -6.55 28.22 2.10
CA THR A 207 -7.41 29.36 1.72
C THR A 207 -7.62 30.38 2.83
N LEU A 208 -7.27 30.04 4.07
CA LEU A 208 -7.49 30.89 5.25
C LEU A 208 -6.35 31.88 5.45
N ASP A 209 -6.67 33.04 6.02
CA ASP A 209 -5.66 34.03 6.42
C ASP A 209 -5.10 33.61 7.79
N THR A 210 -3.78 33.36 7.86
CA THR A 210 -3.14 32.81 9.06
C THR A 210 -3.15 33.75 10.27
N VAL A 211 -3.38 35.05 10.05
CA VAL A 211 -3.44 36.06 11.11
C VAL A 211 -4.89 36.30 11.53
N ARG A 212 -5.78 36.50 10.57
CA ARG A 212 -7.20 36.78 10.82
C ARG A 212 -7.96 35.55 11.32
N ASP A 213 -7.66 34.37 10.77
CA ASP A 213 -8.38 33.11 11.02
C ASP A 213 -7.57 32.16 11.93
N ARG A 214 -6.66 32.71 12.75
CA ARG A 214 -5.67 31.96 13.54
C ARG A 214 -6.25 30.75 14.30
N ASP A 215 -7.32 30.95 15.05
CA ASP A 215 -7.92 29.88 15.87
C ASP A 215 -8.55 28.80 14.99
N HIS A 216 -9.11 29.18 13.84
CA HIS A 216 -9.70 28.25 12.89
C HIS A 216 -8.61 27.42 12.19
N VAL A 217 -7.52 28.06 11.77
CA VAL A 217 -6.33 27.38 11.21
C VAL A 217 -5.74 26.39 12.22
N ALA A 218 -5.65 26.78 13.50
CA ALA A 218 -5.14 25.91 14.56
C ALA A 218 -6.03 24.66 14.75
N ALA A 219 -7.36 24.82 14.77
CA ALA A 219 -8.30 23.72 14.91
C ALA A 219 -8.20 22.72 13.73
N LEU A 220 -8.21 23.23 12.49
CA LEU A 220 -8.11 22.39 11.30
C LEU A 220 -6.73 21.69 11.20
N SER A 221 -5.67 22.36 11.63
CA SER A 221 -4.33 21.77 11.68
C SER A 221 -4.23 20.64 12.71
N GLY A 222 -4.95 20.76 13.84
CA GLY A 222 -5.10 19.69 14.83
C GLY A 222 -5.79 18.46 14.24
N GLU A 223 -6.95 18.64 13.60
CA GLU A 223 -7.67 17.54 12.92
C GLU A 223 -6.80 16.87 11.85
N LEU A 224 -6.10 17.67 11.04
CA LEU A 224 -5.17 17.18 10.02
C LEU A 224 -4.06 16.31 10.64
N GLY A 225 -3.45 16.76 11.74
CA GLY A 225 -2.41 16.02 12.45
C GLY A 225 -2.90 14.68 12.98
N ASP A 226 -4.11 14.62 13.53
CA ASP A 226 -4.70 13.37 14.04
C ASP A 226 -5.02 12.37 12.92
N LEU A 227 -5.55 12.85 11.79
CA LEU A 227 -5.80 11.99 10.62
C LEU A 227 -4.51 11.49 9.98
N GLN A 228 -3.45 12.32 9.94
CA GLN A 228 -2.14 11.90 9.44
C GLN A 228 -1.52 10.83 10.33
N LYS A 229 -1.58 11.00 11.66
CA LYS A 229 -1.13 9.95 12.59
C LYS A 229 -1.86 8.64 12.36
N ARG A 230 -3.20 8.65 12.22
CA ARG A 230 -3.98 7.44 11.93
C ARG A 230 -3.67 6.79 10.58
N THR A 231 -3.17 7.56 9.61
CA THR A 231 -2.71 7.03 8.31
C THR A 231 -1.35 6.35 8.45
N GLN A 232 -0.55 6.77 9.43
CA GLN A 232 0.77 6.24 9.76
C GLN A 232 0.75 5.27 10.95
N SER A 233 -0.36 5.10 11.68
CA SER A 233 -0.41 4.22 12.84
C SER A 233 -0.41 2.76 12.40
N PHE A 234 0.73 2.12 12.63
CA PHE A 234 1.08 0.75 12.24
C PHE A 234 0.63 -0.32 13.24
N GLU A 235 -0.42 -0.08 14.04
CA GLU A 235 -0.76 -1.05 15.09
C GLU A 235 -1.22 -2.40 14.49
N PRO A 236 -0.62 -3.53 14.92
CA PRO A 236 -1.18 -4.84 14.66
C PRO A 236 -2.57 -4.88 15.30
N ARG A 237 -3.61 -4.88 14.48
CA ARG A 237 -4.98 -4.96 14.99
C ARG A 237 -5.29 -6.37 15.47
N ALA A 238 -5.92 -6.44 16.65
CA ALA A 238 -6.19 -7.66 17.41
C ALA A 238 -7.26 -8.59 16.80
N ASP A 239 -7.93 -8.19 15.72
CA ASP A 239 -9.20 -8.81 15.32
C ASP A 239 -9.08 -9.88 14.21
N ILE A 240 -7.89 -10.40 13.95
CA ILE A 240 -7.71 -11.55 13.05
C ILE A 240 -6.84 -12.57 13.78
N ALA A 241 -7.49 -13.58 14.36
CA ALA A 241 -6.81 -14.70 14.98
C ALA A 241 -5.86 -15.37 13.97
N PRO A 242 -4.65 -15.77 14.38
CA PRO A 242 -3.76 -16.56 13.55
C PRO A 242 -4.49 -17.83 13.08
N ILE A 243 -4.48 -18.08 11.78
CA ILE A 243 -4.85 -19.39 11.23
C ILE A 243 -3.73 -20.34 11.65
N ASP A 244 -4.04 -21.30 12.53
CA ASP A 244 -3.14 -22.39 12.88
C ASP A 244 -2.84 -23.20 11.61
N ASP A 245 -1.61 -23.11 11.11
CA ASP A 245 -1.11 -24.01 10.07
C ASP A 245 -0.43 -25.22 10.75
N PRO A 246 -0.99 -26.44 10.65
CA PRO A 246 -0.41 -27.63 11.25
C PRO A 246 0.89 -28.11 10.55
N ALA A 247 1.40 -27.43 9.53
CA ALA A 247 2.58 -27.86 8.77
C ALA A 247 3.95 -27.46 9.38
N ALA A 248 4.01 -26.69 10.47
CA ALA A 248 5.28 -26.14 10.99
C ALA A 248 6.03 -27.01 12.03
N GLN A 249 5.83 -28.33 12.03
CA GLN A 249 6.72 -29.26 12.75
C GLN A 249 7.64 -29.96 11.76
N GLY A 250 8.77 -29.32 11.42
CA GLY A 250 9.77 -29.95 10.58
C GLY A 250 10.98 -29.08 10.27
N GLN A 251 12.04 -29.34 11.05
CA GLN A 251 13.46 -29.21 10.70
C GLN A 251 14.24 -27.96 11.13
N SER A 252 15.11 -28.27 12.08
CA SER A 252 16.11 -27.51 12.80
C SER A 252 17.33 -27.09 11.98
N ASN A 253 17.86 -25.92 12.34
CA ASN A 253 19.28 -25.53 12.48
C ASN A 253 20.33 -26.05 11.50
N VAL A 254 20.98 -25.11 10.78
CA VAL A 254 22.46 -25.01 10.78
C VAL A 254 22.87 -23.54 10.79
N SER A 255 23.57 -23.12 11.85
CA SER A 255 24.35 -21.88 11.91
C SER A 255 25.77 -22.15 11.43
N VAL A 256 26.33 -21.27 10.59
CA VAL A 256 27.78 -21.14 10.41
C VAL A 256 28.17 -19.68 10.55
N ALA A 257 29.11 -19.44 11.45
CA ALA A 257 29.58 -18.13 11.88
C ALA A 257 30.76 -17.62 11.06
N GLY A 258 30.85 -16.29 10.95
CA GLY A 258 32.11 -15.54 11.09
C GLY A 258 32.72 -14.93 9.83
N GLN A 259 32.66 -13.60 9.69
CA GLN A 259 33.84 -12.71 9.65
C GLN A 259 33.44 -11.20 9.49
N PRO A 260 34.36 -10.24 9.76
CA PRO A 260 34.06 -9.03 10.53
C PRO A 260 33.65 -7.79 9.71
N SER A 261 33.00 -6.89 10.43
CA SER A 261 32.39 -5.63 9.99
C SER A 261 33.38 -4.61 9.42
N THR A 262 33.07 -4.09 8.23
CA THR A 262 33.35 -2.70 7.87
C THR A 262 32.12 -1.84 8.23
N PRO A 263 32.27 -0.55 8.61
CA PRO A 263 31.13 0.32 8.85
C PRO A 263 30.51 0.71 7.51
N SER A 264 29.77 -0.22 6.91
CA SER A 264 28.93 0.08 5.76
C SER A 264 27.76 0.92 6.26
N MET A 265 27.51 2.07 5.64
CA MET A 265 26.26 2.83 5.79
C MET A 265 25.09 2.03 5.19
N ALA A 266 24.80 0.89 5.82
CA ALA A 266 23.76 -0.03 5.43
C ALA A 266 22.41 0.67 5.59
N THR A 267 21.60 0.63 4.52
CA THR A 267 20.18 0.94 4.63
C THR A 267 19.56 0.04 5.70
N PRO A 268 18.77 0.59 6.65
CA PRO A 268 18.19 -0.21 7.70
C PRO A 268 17.25 -1.26 7.07
N SER A 269 17.36 -2.51 7.51
CA SER A 269 16.48 -3.58 7.03
C SER A 269 15.05 -3.32 7.47
N LEU A 270 14.06 -3.70 6.66
CA LEU A 270 12.65 -3.53 6.97
C LEU A 270 12.25 -4.12 8.33
N ARG A 271 12.87 -5.24 8.75
CA ARG A 271 12.72 -5.80 10.10
C ARG A 271 13.28 -4.88 11.20
N ALA A 272 14.44 -4.25 10.98
CA ALA A 272 15.02 -3.31 11.95
C ALA A 272 14.22 -1.99 12.03
N VAL A 273 13.57 -1.58 10.94
CA VAL A 273 12.74 -0.37 10.86
C VAL A 273 11.40 -0.58 11.58
N LEU A 274 10.69 -1.67 11.29
CA LEU A 274 9.37 -1.93 11.86
C LEU A 274 9.43 -2.43 13.32
N ASN A 275 10.53 -3.06 13.74
CA ASN A 275 10.73 -3.49 15.13
C ASN A 275 11.28 -2.38 16.03
N ARG A 276 11.60 -1.18 15.49
CA ARG A 276 11.84 -0.01 16.34
C ARG A 276 10.51 0.42 16.97
N ARG A 277 10.27 -0.03 18.20
CA ARG A 277 9.30 0.62 19.09
C ARG A 277 9.52 2.13 19.03
N PRO A 278 8.48 2.97 18.96
CA PRO A 278 8.66 4.40 19.11
C PRO A 278 9.35 4.65 20.45
N SER A 279 10.63 5.02 20.37
CA SER A 279 11.37 5.55 21.50
C SER A 279 10.74 6.91 21.79
N HIS A 280 9.73 6.92 22.65
CA HIS A 280 9.32 8.14 23.31
C HIS A 280 10.58 8.72 23.98
N PRO A 281 10.90 10.01 23.82
CA PRO A 281 11.72 10.66 24.81
C PRO A 281 10.93 10.52 26.13
N ARG A 282 11.42 9.68 27.03
CA ARG A 282 11.07 9.81 28.44
C ARG A 282 11.55 11.22 28.80
N GLU A 283 10.60 12.14 28.88
CA GLU A 283 10.77 13.36 29.64
C GLU A 283 11.26 12.91 31.01
N ALA A 284 12.54 13.17 31.29
CA ALA A 284 13.11 12.90 32.59
C ALA A 284 12.40 13.84 33.56
N THR A 285 11.35 13.34 34.20
CA THR A 285 10.77 14.00 35.36
C THR A 285 11.91 14.10 36.38
N PRO A 286 12.37 15.30 36.77
CA PRO A 286 13.34 15.42 37.83
C PRO A 286 12.72 14.81 39.11
N PRO A 287 13.50 14.11 39.95
CA PRO A 287 12.98 13.55 41.18
C PRO A 287 12.39 14.68 42.02
N VAL A 288 11.10 14.54 42.35
CA VAL A 288 10.43 15.36 43.36
C VAL A 288 11.23 15.24 44.64
N GLN A 289 11.87 16.34 45.07
CA GLN A 289 12.45 16.43 46.40
C GLN A 289 11.32 16.30 47.42
N SER A 290 11.33 15.21 48.18
CA SER A 290 10.47 15.04 49.34
C SER A 290 10.64 16.24 50.28
N PRO A 291 9.55 16.83 50.81
CA PRO A 291 9.65 17.96 51.72
C PRO A 291 10.37 17.53 53.00
N GLN A 292 11.48 18.21 53.31
CA GLN A 292 12.15 18.10 54.59
C GLN A 292 11.21 18.57 55.72
N PRO A 293 11.12 17.86 56.85
CA PRO A 293 10.41 18.36 58.02
C PRO A 293 11.14 19.59 58.57
N ARG A 294 10.43 20.71 58.64
CA ARG A 294 10.89 21.92 59.33
C ARG A 294 11.14 21.59 60.81
N VAL A 295 12.40 21.57 61.20
CA VAL A 295 12.78 21.66 62.61
C VAL A 295 12.48 23.09 63.05
N ALA A 296 11.57 23.21 64.02
CA ALA A 296 11.28 24.48 64.68
C ALA A 296 12.54 24.94 65.41
N HIS A 297 13.10 26.08 64.98
CA HIS A 297 13.97 26.87 65.83
C HIS A 297 13.09 27.55 66.88
N ASP A 298 13.19 27.05 68.10
CA ASP A 298 12.78 27.73 69.31
C ASP A 298 13.73 28.93 69.52
N LEU A 299 13.18 30.13 69.40
CA LEU A 299 13.83 31.39 69.73
C LEU A 299 12.94 32.12 70.74
N GLY A 300 13.25 31.92 72.02
CA GLY A 300 13.32 33.00 72.99
C GLY A 300 12.19 33.07 74.02
N ARG A 301 12.53 32.68 75.25
CA ARG A 301 12.67 33.64 76.36
C ARG A 301 13.68 33.16 77.39
#